data_AF-A0A0A2M122-F1
#
_entry.id   AF-A0A0A2M122-F1
#
_cell.length_a   1.000
_cell.length_b   1.000
_cell.length_c   1.000
_cell.angle_alpha   90.00
_cell.angle_beta   90.00
_cell.angle_gamma   90.00
#
_symmetry.space_group_name_H-M   'P 1'
#
loop_
_entity.id
_entity.type
_entity.pdbx_description
1 polymer ?
#
loop_
_entity_poly.entity_id
_entity_poly.type
_entity_poly.pdbx_seq_one_letter_code
_entity_poly.pdbx_strand_id
1 'polypeptide(L)'
;MKKIILFIIAVLFVSCKKDRVIVPAHDQVSYSKEMLLGNWAIYDTVKRHLRFDKRGFEFFDNDTCEFKLGFTDEKRYENDTVTDRDNKVHYSLGNLTKYILNKEILKIYNLSYKRWDTYKIRKLSNDTLVIGWNKSWTTFVKKRYDVKKVPDFDSVIVSSSICFGACPMVSIMISKDGYVSYNGSYHTSAKGDYTSKISKKEFNEIALRFKRANYFMLKESYNTAVTDSRTVSVLFIKDGKIVKSVEDYASSSPDEFTWAYNPVILLYQSLNLVKEHLPDYTKPEFMMSHFKSKTNYLDLTDAETYYLVNLVKKGKEGNFSFSESYDWKYKNDAVNRVSSDGRYYKFQLKDKTTRTFDIGYNFITDNKFVNKIENIK
;
A
#
# COMPACT_ATOMS: atom_id res chain seq x y z
N MET A 1 70.61 75.26 26.89
CA MET A 1 69.24 75.65 27.28
C MET A 1 68.23 74.88 26.43
N LYS A 2 67.23 74.29 27.11
CA LYS A 2 65.95 73.75 26.63
C LYS A 2 65.94 72.57 25.64
N LYS A 3 65.47 71.43 26.19
CA LYS A 3 64.91 70.25 25.52
C LYS A 3 63.73 70.65 24.63
N ILE A 4 63.62 70.05 23.44
CA ILE A 4 62.33 69.75 22.80
C ILE A 4 62.43 68.32 22.26
N ILE A 5 61.67 67.42 22.89
CA ILE A 5 61.41 66.06 22.43
C ILE A 5 60.20 66.18 21.50
N LEU A 6 60.37 65.87 20.22
CA LEU A 6 59.27 65.77 19.27
C LEU A 6 58.89 64.30 19.10
N PHE A 7 57.72 63.94 19.63
CA PHE A 7 57.09 62.64 19.46
C PHE A 7 56.47 62.57 18.05
N ILE A 8 56.99 61.72 17.17
CA ILE A 8 56.31 61.36 15.92
C ILE A 8 55.55 60.05 16.18
N ILE A 9 54.22 60.18 16.22
CA ILE A 9 53.26 59.08 16.34
C ILE A 9 53.27 58.31 15.02
N ALA A 10 53.77 57.07 15.04
CA ALA A 10 53.58 56.13 13.94
C ALA A 10 52.14 55.62 13.95
N VAL A 11 51.33 56.06 13.00
CA VAL A 11 50.00 55.50 12.73
C VAL A 11 50.20 54.11 12.11
N LEU A 12 50.05 53.07 12.93
CA LEU A 12 49.91 51.69 12.45
C LEU A 12 48.56 51.55 11.77
N PHE A 13 48.54 51.52 10.44
CA PHE A 13 47.41 50.98 9.70
C PHE A 13 47.34 49.48 9.99
N VAL A 14 46.48 49.09 10.93
CA VAL A 14 46.03 47.70 11.09
C VAL A 14 45.18 47.38 9.86
N SER A 15 45.83 46.94 8.80
CA SER A 15 45.17 46.25 7.69
C SER A 15 44.68 44.91 8.23
N CYS A 16 43.37 44.78 8.44
CA CYS A 16 42.75 43.48 8.64
C CYS A 16 43.06 42.61 7.43
N LYS A 17 44.06 41.73 7.57
CA LYS A 17 44.14 40.51 6.76
C LYS A 17 42.86 39.75 7.04
N LYS A 18 41.89 39.90 6.15
CA LYS A 18 40.80 38.94 6.01
C LYS A 18 41.50 37.63 5.70
N ASP A 19 41.58 36.74 6.68
CA ASP A 19 41.98 35.37 6.43
C ASP A 19 41.11 34.89 5.27
N ARG A 20 41.74 34.72 4.11
CA ARG A 20 41.11 33.99 3.02
C ARG A 20 40.97 32.59 3.57
N VAL A 21 39.78 32.29 4.11
CA VAL A 21 39.27 30.94 4.15
C VAL A 21 39.43 30.46 2.72
N ILE A 22 40.44 29.61 2.50
CA ILE A 22 40.52 28.80 1.31
C ILE A 22 39.31 27.89 1.44
N VAL A 23 38.18 28.34 0.89
CA VAL A 23 37.08 27.44 0.55
C VAL A 23 37.74 26.44 -0.39
N PRO A 24 37.83 25.15 -0.03
CA PRO A 24 38.35 24.15 -0.96
C PRO A 24 37.61 24.36 -2.26
N ALA A 25 38.36 24.46 -3.36
CA ALA A 25 37.76 24.44 -4.69
C ALA A 25 36.72 23.32 -4.66
N HIS A 26 35.49 23.59 -5.11
CA HIS A 26 34.45 22.59 -5.25
C HIS A 26 35.08 21.39 -5.95
N ASP A 27 35.49 20.38 -5.19
CA ASP A 27 35.91 19.11 -5.74
C ASP A 27 34.70 18.70 -6.56
N GLN A 28 34.88 18.65 -7.87
CA GLN A 28 33.87 18.20 -8.79
C GLN A 28 33.64 16.73 -8.48
N VAL A 29 32.77 16.45 -7.51
CA VAL A 29 32.35 15.11 -7.19
C VAL A 29 31.52 14.65 -8.39
N SER A 30 32.20 13.96 -9.31
CA SER A 30 31.58 13.36 -10.48
C SER A 30 30.83 12.13 -10.01
N TYR A 31 29.57 12.31 -9.60
CA TYR A 31 28.71 11.20 -9.24
C TYR A 31 28.35 10.40 -10.51
N SER A 32 28.48 9.08 -10.44
CA SER A 32 28.22 8.19 -11.57
C SER A 32 26.76 7.70 -11.55
N LYS A 33 26.21 7.35 -12.73
CA LYS A 33 24.82 6.88 -12.86
C LYS A 33 24.56 5.65 -11.98
N GLU A 34 25.58 4.81 -11.80
CA GLU A 34 25.58 3.63 -10.95
C GLU A 34 25.24 3.96 -9.48
N MET A 35 25.63 5.15 -8.99
CA MET A 35 25.29 5.59 -7.63
C MET A 35 23.79 5.80 -7.45
N LEU A 36 23.06 6.19 -8.51
CA LEU A 36 21.63 6.42 -8.47
C LEU A 36 20.81 5.13 -8.54
N LEU A 37 21.34 4.07 -9.15
CA LEU A 37 20.59 2.82 -9.37
C LEU A 37 20.10 2.17 -8.07
N GLY A 38 18.89 1.62 -8.08
CA GLY A 38 18.29 0.93 -6.94
C GLY A 38 17.19 1.72 -6.24
N ASN A 39 16.79 1.25 -5.05
CA ASN A 39 15.63 1.73 -4.32
C ASN A 39 15.98 2.88 -3.38
N TRP A 40 15.12 3.89 -3.32
CA TRP A 40 15.27 5.11 -2.54
C TRP A 40 13.97 5.43 -1.83
N ALA A 41 14.03 5.67 -0.54
CA ALA A 41 12.92 6.18 0.25
C ALA A 41 13.23 7.57 0.75
N ILE A 42 12.21 8.41 0.87
CA ILE A 42 12.36 9.69 1.55
C ILE A 42 12.88 9.47 2.97
N TYR A 43 13.83 10.31 3.38
CA TYR A 43 14.31 10.35 4.75
C TYR A 43 13.58 11.46 5.48
N ASP A 44 12.69 11.08 6.40
CA ASP A 44 11.95 12.03 7.20
C ASP A 44 12.86 12.64 8.29
N THR A 45 13.34 13.86 8.03
CA THR A 45 14.06 14.67 9.03
C THR A 45 13.14 15.52 9.91
N VAL A 46 11.85 15.63 9.59
CA VAL A 46 10.95 16.62 10.20
C VAL A 46 9.78 15.91 10.86
N LYS A 47 9.93 15.63 12.16
CA LYS A 47 8.85 15.15 13.07
C LYS A 47 7.61 16.07 13.14
N ARG A 48 7.50 17.12 12.32
CA ARG A 48 6.35 18.04 12.24
C ARG A 48 5.79 18.10 10.81
N HIS A 49 4.54 17.68 10.71
CA HIS A 49 3.58 17.90 9.60
C HIS A 49 3.66 17.03 8.33
N LEU A 50 4.69 16.22 8.09
CA LEU A 50 4.77 15.36 6.89
C LEU A 50 4.67 13.84 7.17
N ARG A 51 3.91 13.43 8.20
CA ARG A 51 3.71 11.99 8.53
C ARG A 51 3.13 11.12 7.40
N PHE A 52 2.78 11.72 6.26
CA PHE A 52 2.17 11.05 5.10
C PHE A 52 3.02 11.12 3.82
N ASP A 53 4.19 11.76 3.84
CA ASP A 53 5.05 11.78 2.66
C ASP A 53 5.79 10.44 2.54
N LYS A 54 5.25 9.56 1.69
CA LYS A 54 5.81 8.24 1.40
C LYS A 54 6.50 8.20 0.04
N ARG A 55 7.06 9.32 -0.44
CA ARG A 55 7.73 9.34 -1.74
C ARG A 55 8.94 8.39 -1.74
N GLY A 56 9.08 7.68 -2.85
CA GLY A 56 10.22 6.81 -3.10
C GLY A 56 10.40 6.56 -4.58
N PHE A 57 11.59 6.10 -4.95
CA PHE A 57 11.96 5.80 -6.32
C PHE A 57 12.71 4.48 -6.42
N GLU A 58 12.65 3.82 -7.57
CA GLU A 58 13.61 2.79 -7.96
C GLU A 58 14.17 3.15 -9.33
N PHE A 59 15.49 3.37 -9.43
CA PHE A 59 16.13 3.73 -10.70
C PHE A 59 16.78 2.50 -11.34
N PHE A 60 16.54 2.34 -12.64
CA PHE A 60 17.07 1.25 -13.46
C PHE A 60 18.15 1.76 -14.43
N ASP A 61 18.98 0.85 -14.93
CA ASP A 61 20.10 1.17 -15.82
C ASP A 61 19.67 1.59 -17.23
N ASN A 62 18.48 1.18 -17.66
CA ASN A 62 17.85 1.51 -18.95
C ASN A 62 17.14 2.88 -19.02
N ASP A 63 17.53 3.84 -18.17
CA ASP A 63 16.95 5.19 -18.10
C ASP A 63 15.46 5.24 -17.73
N THR A 64 14.95 4.16 -17.11
CA THR A 64 13.62 4.13 -16.51
C THR A 64 13.69 4.17 -14.99
N CYS A 65 12.65 4.70 -14.36
CA CYS A 65 12.50 4.64 -12.92
C CYS A 65 11.05 4.36 -12.53
N GLU A 66 10.89 3.71 -11.38
CA GLU A 66 9.61 3.60 -10.72
C GLU A 66 9.44 4.77 -9.75
N PHE A 67 8.33 5.50 -9.84
CA PHE A 67 7.86 6.35 -8.76
C PHE A 67 6.89 5.57 -7.87
N LYS A 68 7.23 5.37 -6.59
CA LYS A 68 6.54 4.40 -5.72
C LYS A 68 5.08 4.76 -5.40
N LEU A 69 4.71 6.04 -5.51
CA LEU A 69 3.32 6.48 -5.35
C LEU A 69 2.48 6.35 -6.63
N GLY A 70 3.13 6.10 -7.77
CA GLY A 70 2.47 6.03 -9.07
C GLY A 70 2.03 7.38 -9.64
N PHE A 71 1.47 7.33 -10.83
CA PHE A 71 0.92 8.48 -11.53
C PHE A 71 -0.58 8.28 -11.76
N THR A 72 -1.33 9.37 -11.85
CA THR A 72 -2.79 9.36 -12.03
C THR A 72 -3.21 10.30 -13.13
N ASP A 73 -4.26 9.95 -13.87
CA ASP A 73 -4.86 10.85 -14.86
C ASP A 73 -5.67 11.96 -14.15
N GLU A 74 -4.99 13.04 -13.78
CA GLU A 74 -5.58 14.18 -13.06
C GLU A 74 -6.69 14.85 -13.88
N LYS A 75 -6.51 14.98 -15.20
CA LYS A 75 -7.51 15.61 -16.07
C LYS A 75 -8.80 14.78 -16.13
N ARG A 76 -8.69 13.46 -16.28
CA ARG A 76 -9.85 12.58 -16.27
C ARG A 76 -10.53 12.61 -14.91
N TYR A 77 -9.75 12.55 -13.84
CA TYR A 77 -10.25 12.65 -12.48
C TYR A 77 -11.00 13.97 -12.20
N GLU A 78 -10.50 15.10 -12.69
CA GLU A 78 -11.17 16.40 -12.59
C GLU A 78 -12.49 16.43 -13.38
N ASN A 79 -12.51 15.92 -14.61
CA ASN A 79 -13.73 15.90 -15.44
C ASN A 79 -14.85 15.02 -14.85
N ASP A 80 -14.50 13.89 -14.22
CA ASP A 80 -15.48 13.01 -13.56
C ASP A 80 -16.23 13.73 -12.42
N THR A 81 -15.68 14.82 -11.85
CA THR A 81 -16.35 15.58 -10.76
C THR A 81 -17.64 16.28 -11.17
N VAL A 82 -17.85 16.50 -12.46
CA VAL A 82 -19.00 17.27 -12.97
C VAL A 82 -20.24 16.39 -13.15
N THR A 83 -20.08 15.06 -13.25
CA THR A 83 -21.16 14.17 -13.70
C THR A 83 -21.59 13.13 -12.68
N ASP A 84 -20.69 12.62 -11.84
CA ASP A 84 -21.01 11.59 -10.84
C ASP A 84 -20.00 11.59 -9.67
N ARG A 85 -20.18 12.54 -8.74
CA ARG A 85 -19.28 12.76 -7.60
C ARG A 85 -19.13 11.51 -6.72
N ASP A 86 -20.19 10.72 -6.60
CA ASP A 86 -20.26 9.54 -5.72
C ASP A 86 -19.61 8.30 -6.35
N ASN A 87 -19.33 8.32 -7.66
CA ASN A 87 -18.65 7.23 -8.36
C ASN A 87 -17.31 7.61 -8.99
N LYS A 88 -16.74 8.75 -8.58
CA LYS A 88 -15.44 9.23 -9.06
C LYS A 88 -14.35 8.16 -8.97
N VAL A 89 -13.52 8.01 -10.01
CA VAL A 89 -12.48 6.97 -10.08
C VAL A 89 -11.10 7.61 -10.27
N HIS A 90 -10.11 7.16 -9.49
CA HIS A 90 -8.70 7.48 -9.76
C HIS A 90 -8.15 6.53 -10.83
N TYR A 91 -7.86 7.05 -12.03
CA TYR A 91 -7.25 6.26 -13.09
C TYR A 91 -5.72 6.24 -12.95
N SER A 92 -5.16 5.05 -12.75
CA SER A 92 -3.72 4.85 -12.66
C SER A 92 -3.09 4.93 -14.05
N LEU A 93 -1.96 5.64 -14.13
CA LEU A 93 -1.06 5.63 -15.28
C LEU A 93 0.15 4.71 -15.04
N GLY A 94 0.12 3.92 -13.97
CA GLY A 94 1.22 3.06 -13.53
C GLY A 94 2.31 3.83 -12.76
N ASN A 95 3.40 3.12 -12.47
CA ASN A 95 4.49 3.63 -11.65
C ASN A 95 5.80 3.82 -12.43
N LEU A 96 5.93 3.19 -13.60
CA LEU A 96 7.15 3.18 -14.39
C LEU A 96 7.19 4.39 -15.34
N THR A 97 8.28 5.13 -15.31
CA THR A 97 8.51 6.28 -16.18
C THR A 97 9.98 6.40 -16.59
N LYS A 98 10.34 7.46 -17.32
CA LYS A 98 11.71 7.76 -17.74
C LYS A 98 12.37 8.77 -16.82
N TYR A 99 13.69 8.68 -16.69
CA TYR A 99 14.50 9.71 -16.06
C TYR A 99 15.65 10.16 -16.96
N ILE A 100 16.17 11.36 -16.69
CA ILE A 100 17.41 11.87 -17.27
C ILE A 100 18.28 12.33 -16.11
N LEU A 101 19.54 11.91 -16.11
CA LEU A 101 20.51 12.30 -15.10
C LEU A 101 21.69 13.01 -15.76
N ASN A 102 22.06 14.17 -15.21
CA ASN A 102 23.37 14.78 -15.42
C ASN A 102 23.98 15.20 -14.06
N LYS A 103 25.15 15.84 -14.07
CA LYS A 103 25.89 16.18 -12.84
C LYS A 103 25.10 17.05 -11.85
N GLU A 104 24.22 17.91 -12.33
CA GLU A 104 23.52 18.90 -11.51
C GLU A 104 22.01 18.67 -11.43
N ILE A 105 21.45 17.85 -12.33
CA ILE A 105 20.02 17.75 -12.55
C ILE A 105 19.60 16.30 -12.67
N LEU A 106 18.53 15.96 -11.94
CA LEU A 106 17.72 14.78 -12.16
C LEU A 106 16.38 15.24 -12.75
N LYS A 107 16.00 14.71 -13.91
CA LYS A 107 14.65 14.89 -14.46
C LYS A 107 13.88 13.59 -14.41
N ILE A 108 12.61 13.66 -14.05
CA ILE A 108 11.69 12.51 -14.06
C ILE A 108 10.48 12.90 -14.92
N TYR A 109 10.13 12.04 -15.88
CA TYR A 109 8.98 12.33 -16.73
C TYR A 109 7.69 12.02 -15.96
N ASN A 110 6.84 13.04 -15.77
CA ASN A 110 5.60 12.88 -15.05
C ASN A 110 4.47 12.50 -16.01
N LEU A 111 3.88 11.33 -15.80
CA LEU A 111 2.84 10.80 -16.69
C LEU A 111 1.52 11.57 -16.58
N SER A 112 1.20 12.12 -15.40
CA SER A 112 -0.08 12.79 -15.12
C SER A 112 -0.30 14.01 -16.01
N TYR A 113 0.73 14.86 -16.17
CA TYR A 113 0.66 16.08 -16.97
C TYR A 113 1.65 16.12 -18.13
N LYS A 114 2.31 14.99 -18.43
CA LYS A 114 3.15 14.76 -19.61
C LYS A 114 4.33 15.74 -19.75
N ARG A 115 4.99 16.10 -18.64
CA ARG A 115 6.16 17.01 -18.62
C ARG A 115 7.27 16.48 -17.72
N TRP A 116 8.48 17.02 -17.87
CA TRP A 116 9.63 16.67 -17.04
C TRP A 116 9.62 17.46 -15.73
N ASP A 117 9.45 16.76 -14.61
CA ASP A 117 9.85 17.26 -13.30
C ASP A 117 11.36 17.44 -13.28
N THR A 118 11.84 18.63 -12.92
CA THR A 118 13.28 18.94 -12.90
C THR A 118 13.72 19.22 -11.47
N TYR A 119 14.68 18.43 -11.00
CA TYR A 119 15.25 18.54 -9.66
C TYR A 119 16.73 18.88 -9.72
N LYS A 120 17.16 19.86 -8.92
CA LYS A 120 18.59 20.12 -8.72
C LYS A 120 19.17 19.07 -7.78
N ILE A 121 20.36 18.57 -8.07
CA ILE A 121 21.08 17.61 -7.22
C ILE A 121 22.02 18.40 -6.31
N ARG A 122 21.82 18.29 -4.99
CA ARG A 122 22.76 18.82 -3.99
C ARG A 122 23.78 17.76 -3.57
N LYS A 123 23.34 16.49 -3.52
CA LYS A 123 24.19 15.35 -3.16
C LYS A 123 23.66 14.11 -3.86
N LEU A 124 24.55 13.30 -4.41
CA LEU A 124 24.28 11.93 -4.82
C LEU A 124 25.42 11.07 -4.27
N SER A 125 25.15 9.90 -3.72
CA SER A 125 26.17 9.00 -3.17
C SER A 125 25.62 7.59 -3.13
N ASN A 126 26.40 6.63 -2.66
CA ASN A 126 25.98 5.24 -2.60
C ASN A 126 24.85 4.96 -1.58
N ASP A 127 24.47 5.92 -0.74
CA ASP A 127 23.42 5.77 0.27
C ASP A 127 22.49 6.99 0.42
N THR A 128 22.90 8.16 -0.07
CA THR A 128 22.18 9.42 0.10
C THR A 128 21.96 10.12 -1.23
N LEU A 129 20.72 10.50 -1.51
CA LEU A 129 20.32 11.38 -2.61
C LEU A 129 19.63 12.61 -2.03
N VAL A 130 20.07 13.80 -2.42
CA VAL A 130 19.46 15.06 -2.00
C VAL A 130 19.11 15.88 -3.22
N ILE A 131 17.81 16.06 -3.44
CA ILE A 131 17.26 16.74 -4.61
C ILE A 131 16.38 17.92 -4.22
N GLY A 132 16.38 18.96 -5.04
CA GLY A 132 15.68 20.21 -4.75
C GLY A 132 14.63 20.58 -5.79
N TRP A 133 13.47 21.00 -5.33
CA TRP A 133 12.35 21.54 -6.13
C TRP A 133 11.79 22.80 -5.47
N ASN A 134 11.60 23.88 -6.24
CA ASN A 134 10.99 25.13 -5.77
C ASN A 134 11.51 25.63 -4.40
N LYS A 135 12.85 25.68 -4.24
CA LYS A 135 13.58 26.10 -3.02
C LYS A 135 13.50 25.13 -1.81
N SER A 136 12.78 24.02 -1.92
CA SER A 136 12.81 22.94 -0.92
C SER A 136 13.83 21.86 -1.32
N TRP A 137 14.47 21.25 -0.33
CA TRP A 137 15.39 20.12 -0.50
C TRP A 137 14.81 18.89 0.18
N THR A 138 14.77 17.77 -0.52
CA THR A 138 14.32 16.48 0.00
C THR A 138 15.50 15.51 0.01
N THR A 139 15.67 14.80 1.12
CA THR A 139 16.69 13.76 1.28
C THR A 139 16.04 12.40 1.08
N PHE A 140 16.71 11.53 0.35
CA PHE A 140 16.35 10.13 0.16
C PHE A 140 17.51 9.25 0.62
N VAL A 141 17.17 8.12 1.22
CA VAL A 141 18.09 7.08 1.66
C VAL A 141 17.94 5.83 0.81
N LYS A 142 19.06 5.24 0.45
CA LYS A 142 19.10 4.02 -0.36
C LYS A 142 18.65 2.84 0.48
N LYS A 143 17.69 2.08 -0.04
CA LYS A 143 17.13 0.90 0.61
C LYS A 143 17.79 -0.36 0.10
N ARG A 144 18.07 -1.28 1.03
CA ARG A 144 18.61 -2.61 0.77
C ARG A 144 17.70 -3.62 1.47
N TYR A 145 17.35 -4.68 0.77
CA TYR A 145 16.36 -5.66 1.24
C TYR A 145 16.96 -7.06 1.24
N ASP A 146 16.86 -7.76 2.37
CA ASP A 146 17.22 -9.18 2.47
C ASP A 146 15.97 -10.05 2.27
N VAL A 147 15.46 -10.05 1.03
CA VAL A 147 14.21 -10.74 0.69
C VAL A 147 14.31 -12.26 0.79
N LYS A 148 15.52 -12.83 0.83
CA LYS A 148 15.71 -14.28 0.94
C LYS A 148 15.31 -14.82 2.31
N LYS A 149 15.37 -13.98 3.36
CA LYS A 149 14.95 -14.34 4.72
C LYS A 149 13.46 -14.18 4.99
N VAL A 150 12.73 -13.53 4.08
CA VAL A 150 11.30 -13.34 4.21
C VAL A 150 10.60 -14.56 3.61
N PRO A 151 9.70 -15.24 4.36
CA PRO A 151 8.95 -16.38 3.85
C PRO A 151 8.23 -16.08 2.54
N ASP A 152 8.01 -17.12 1.73
CA ASP A 152 7.13 -17.02 0.57
C ASP A 152 5.67 -17.25 0.97
N PHE A 153 4.75 -16.85 0.09
CA PHE A 153 3.32 -17.09 0.22
C PHE A 153 2.73 -17.55 -1.12
N ASP A 154 1.60 -18.24 -1.07
CA ASP A 154 0.93 -18.76 -2.26
C ASP A 154 -0.17 -17.83 -2.77
N SER A 155 -0.77 -17.02 -1.89
CA SER A 155 -1.74 -15.99 -2.27
C SER A 155 -1.64 -14.77 -1.37
N VAL A 156 -2.01 -13.61 -1.93
CA VAL A 156 -2.21 -12.37 -1.18
C VAL A 156 -3.61 -11.82 -1.49
N ILE A 157 -4.27 -11.29 -0.46
CA ILE A 157 -5.52 -10.56 -0.60
C ILE A 157 -5.26 -9.14 -0.13
N VAL A 158 -5.69 -8.16 -0.92
CA VAL A 158 -5.67 -6.75 -0.55
C VAL A 158 -7.09 -6.23 -0.63
N SER A 159 -7.59 -5.76 0.50
CA SER A 159 -8.93 -5.19 0.62
C SER A 159 -8.85 -3.76 1.13
N SER A 160 -9.71 -2.90 0.60
CA SER A 160 -9.83 -1.52 1.00
C SER A 160 -11.24 -1.18 1.39
N SER A 161 -11.36 -0.54 2.55
CA SER A 161 -12.60 0.07 3.00
C SER A 161 -12.90 1.36 2.23
N ILE A 162 -14.10 1.88 2.48
CA ILE A 162 -14.50 3.23 2.10
C ILE A 162 -13.67 4.31 2.82
N CYS A 163 -13.69 5.51 2.27
CA CYS A 163 -13.21 6.75 2.90
C CYS A 163 -14.17 7.89 2.52
N PHE A 164 -14.01 9.09 3.09
CA PHE A 164 -14.86 10.24 2.74
C PHE A 164 -14.58 10.81 1.33
N GLY A 165 -13.44 10.46 0.74
CA GLY A 165 -13.07 10.82 -0.63
C GLY A 165 -13.25 9.67 -1.63
N ALA A 166 -12.59 9.79 -2.79
CA ALA A 166 -12.73 8.82 -3.90
C ALA A 166 -11.84 7.57 -3.74
N CYS A 167 -11.68 7.03 -2.53
CA CYS A 167 -10.87 5.83 -2.33
C CYS A 167 -11.59 4.62 -2.93
N PRO A 168 -10.94 3.84 -3.83
CA PRO A 168 -11.56 2.64 -4.40
C PRO A 168 -11.84 1.63 -3.29
N MET A 169 -13.11 1.27 -3.12
CA MET A 169 -13.54 0.18 -2.25
C MET A 169 -13.51 -1.12 -3.08
N VAL A 170 -12.43 -1.87 -2.90
CA VAL A 170 -12.14 -3.07 -3.69
C VAL A 170 -11.54 -4.17 -2.80
N SER A 171 -11.71 -5.41 -3.20
CA SER A 171 -11.00 -6.57 -2.64
C SER A 171 -10.44 -7.42 -3.77
N ILE A 172 -9.16 -7.76 -3.68
CA ILE A 172 -8.42 -8.43 -4.75
C ILE A 172 -7.61 -9.57 -4.16
N MET A 173 -7.93 -10.80 -4.56
CA MET A 173 -7.14 -12.00 -4.26
C MET A 173 -6.30 -12.34 -5.47
N ILE A 174 -4.99 -12.54 -5.27
CA ILE A 174 -4.04 -12.95 -6.29
C ILE A 174 -3.29 -14.17 -5.79
N SER A 175 -3.24 -15.22 -6.61
CA SER A 175 -2.58 -16.48 -6.28
C SER A 175 -1.38 -16.76 -7.18
N LYS A 176 -0.46 -17.61 -6.70
CA LYS A 176 0.83 -17.91 -7.33
C LYS A 176 0.74 -18.57 -8.71
N ASP A 177 -0.41 -19.19 -9.00
CA ASP A 177 -0.72 -19.77 -10.31
C ASP A 177 -1.29 -18.74 -11.30
N GLY A 178 -1.46 -17.50 -10.84
CA GLY A 178 -1.93 -16.37 -11.62
C GLY A 178 -3.43 -16.12 -11.53
N TYR A 179 -4.21 -16.92 -10.81
CA TYR A 179 -5.65 -16.65 -10.67
C TYR A 179 -5.88 -15.36 -9.85
N VAL A 180 -6.77 -14.52 -10.37
CA VAL A 180 -7.23 -13.29 -9.73
C VAL A 180 -8.73 -13.38 -9.47
N SER A 181 -9.15 -13.10 -8.25
CA SER A 181 -10.55 -12.76 -7.91
C SER A 181 -10.61 -11.31 -7.47
N TYR A 182 -11.58 -10.58 -7.98
CA TYR A 182 -11.75 -9.15 -7.74
C TYR A 182 -13.22 -8.86 -7.41
N ASN A 183 -13.45 -8.05 -6.38
CA ASN A 183 -14.73 -7.43 -6.11
C ASN A 183 -14.54 -5.92 -5.98
N GLY A 184 -15.35 -5.14 -6.69
CA GLY A 184 -15.37 -3.69 -6.61
C GLY A 184 -16.76 -3.15 -6.29
N SER A 185 -16.83 -2.12 -5.43
CA SER A 185 -18.10 -1.53 -4.99
C SER A 185 -18.20 -0.04 -5.31
N TYR A 186 -17.39 0.80 -4.63
CA TYR A 186 -17.40 2.26 -4.78
C TYR A 186 -16.08 2.78 -5.36
N HIS A 187 -16.13 3.94 -6.03
CA HIS A 187 -14.97 4.63 -6.60
C HIS A 187 -14.07 3.75 -7.49
N THR A 188 -14.69 2.85 -8.24
CA THR A 188 -14.03 1.93 -9.16
C THR A 188 -14.75 1.89 -10.50
N SER A 189 -14.00 1.74 -11.59
CA SER A 189 -14.54 1.59 -12.95
C SER A 189 -15.08 0.18 -13.23
N ALA A 190 -14.86 -0.78 -12.33
CA ALA A 190 -15.35 -2.15 -12.45
C ALA A 190 -16.10 -2.54 -11.17
N LYS A 191 -17.44 -2.44 -11.19
CA LYS A 191 -18.30 -2.81 -10.06
C LYS A 191 -18.83 -4.23 -10.18
N GLY A 192 -18.88 -4.94 -9.05
CA GLY A 192 -19.28 -6.33 -8.94
C GLY A 192 -18.10 -7.30 -8.84
N ASP A 193 -18.41 -8.59 -9.00
CA ASP A 193 -17.45 -9.68 -8.91
C ASP A 193 -16.87 -10.03 -10.28
N TYR A 194 -15.56 -10.21 -10.33
CA TYR A 194 -14.83 -10.57 -11.54
C TYR A 194 -13.73 -11.58 -11.21
N THR A 195 -13.33 -12.30 -12.25
CA THR A 195 -12.10 -13.08 -12.27
C THR A 195 -11.18 -12.57 -13.35
N SER A 196 -9.89 -12.83 -13.19
CA SER A 196 -8.89 -12.58 -14.24
C SER A 196 -7.69 -13.50 -14.05
N LYS A 197 -6.67 -13.29 -14.88
CA LYS A 197 -5.42 -14.02 -14.80
C LYS A 197 -4.23 -13.10 -15.04
N ILE A 198 -3.20 -13.28 -14.23
CA ILE A 198 -1.88 -12.69 -14.44
C ILE A 198 -0.84 -13.79 -14.68
N SER A 199 0.30 -13.41 -15.21
CA SER A 199 1.46 -14.30 -15.35
C SER A 199 2.12 -14.56 -14.00
N LYS A 200 2.86 -15.68 -13.93
CA LYS A 200 3.73 -15.99 -12.79
C LYS A 200 4.77 -14.88 -12.52
N LYS A 201 5.23 -14.19 -13.58
CA LYS A 201 6.18 -13.07 -13.46
C LYS A 201 5.53 -11.91 -12.71
N GLU A 202 4.32 -11.51 -13.08
CA GLU A 202 3.58 -10.43 -12.41
C GLU A 202 3.28 -10.79 -10.95
N PHE A 203 2.90 -12.04 -10.64
CA PHE A 203 2.75 -12.48 -9.26
C PHE A 203 4.07 -12.36 -8.48
N ASN A 204 5.19 -12.81 -9.05
CA ASN A 204 6.49 -12.73 -8.40
C ASN A 204 6.94 -11.27 -8.15
N GLU A 205 6.58 -10.34 -9.04
CA GLU A 205 6.83 -8.91 -8.85
C GLU A 205 6.01 -8.35 -7.68
N ILE A 206 4.73 -8.73 -7.57
CA ILE A 206 3.87 -8.38 -6.42
C ILE A 206 4.45 -8.98 -5.12
N ALA A 207 4.81 -10.27 -5.14
CA ALA A 207 5.39 -10.94 -3.99
C ALA A 207 6.71 -10.29 -3.56
N LEU A 208 7.57 -9.91 -4.50
CA LEU A 208 8.81 -9.22 -4.21
C LEU A 208 8.57 -7.88 -3.49
N ARG A 209 7.55 -7.11 -3.86
CA ARG A 209 7.20 -5.86 -3.17
C ARG A 209 6.85 -6.10 -1.71
N PHE A 210 6.00 -7.09 -1.42
CA PHE A 210 5.66 -7.46 -0.04
C PHE A 210 6.86 -8.03 0.73
N LYS A 211 7.75 -8.79 0.07
CA LYS A 211 8.99 -9.27 0.69
C LYS A 211 9.96 -8.13 1.00
N ARG A 212 10.05 -7.11 0.16
CA ARG A 212 10.84 -5.89 0.44
C ARG A 212 10.28 -5.11 1.66
N ALA A 213 8.96 -5.15 1.86
CA ALA A 213 8.32 -4.63 3.07
C ALA A 213 8.51 -5.53 4.31
N ASN A 214 9.15 -6.70 4.17
CA ASN A 214 9.26 -7.71 5.21
C ASN A 214 7.90 -8.02 5.86
N TYR A 215 6.89 -8.32 5.02
CA TYR A 215 5.49 -8.44 5.44
C TYR A 215 5.28 -9.32 6.68
N PHE A 216 6.08 -10.39 6.82
CA PHE A 216 5.97 -11.35 7.91
C PHE A 216 6.24 -10.73 9.29
N MET A 217 7.15 -9.75 9.35
CA MET A 217 7.57 -9.06 10.58
C MET A 217 6.76 -7.80 10.88
N LEU A 218 5.79 -7.42 10.04
CA LEU A 218 4.94 -6.26 10.30
C LEU A 218 4.07 -6.46 11.55
N LYS A 219 3.59 -5.38 12.17
CA LYS A 219 2.54 -5.46 13.20
C LYS A 219 1.23 -5.92 12.55
N GLU A 220 0.32 -6.46 13.34
CA GLU A 220 -1.01 -6.82 12.85
C GLU A 220 -1.87 -5.61 12.50
N SER A 221 -1.64 -4.46 13.14
CA SER A 221 -2.41 -3.25 12.89
C SER A 221 -1.54 -2.00 13.03
N TYR A 222 -1.75 -1.05 12.12
CA TYR A 222 -1.15 0.28 12.12
C TYR A 222 -2.28 1.31 12.06
N ASN A 223 -2.34 2.19 13.05
CA ASN A 223 -3.37 3.21 13.18
C ASN A 223 -2.77 4.56 13.54
N THR A 224 -3.53 5.63 13.26
CA THR A 224 -3.21 7.01 13.63
C THR A 224 -4.49 7.75 13.97
N ALA A 225 -4.37 8.82 14.77
CA ALA A 225 -5.50 9.63 15.24
C ALA A 225 -5.97 10.62 14.16
N VAL A 226 -6.39 10.10 13.01
CA VAL A 226 -7.12 10.85 11.97
C VAL A 226 -8.49 10.21 11.78
N THR A 227 -9.42 10.91 11.15
CA THR A 227 -10.73 10.38 10.78
C THR A 227 -10.84 10.28 9.26
N ASP A 228 -11.93 9.64 8.78
CA ASP A 228 -12.37 9.71 7.38
C ASP A 228 -11.42 9.09 6.33
N SER A 229 -10.36 8.44 6.79
CA SER A 229 -9.40 7.72 5.96
C SER A 229 -9.81 6.26 5.75
N ARG A 230 -9.34 5.67 4.66
CA ARG A 230 -9.52 4.23 4.39
C ARG A 230 -8.65 3.38 5.33
N THR A 231 -9.15 2.19 5.64
CA THR A 231 -8.36 1.04 6.10
C THR A 231 -8.01 0.17 4.90
N VAL A 232 -6.74 -0.23 4.79
CA VAL A 232 -6.33 -1.31 3.89
C VAL A 232 -5.98 -2.52 4.74
N SER A 233 -6.63 -3.66 4.47
CA SER A 233 -6.25 -4.94 5.07
C SER A 233 -5.56 -5.81 4.03
N VAL A 234 -4.48 -6.48 4.44
CA VAL A 234 -3.72 -7.39 3.58
C VAL A 234 -3.56 -8.74 4.27
N LEU A 235 -3.99 -9.79 3.59
CA LEU A 235 -3.92 -11.16 4.05
C LEU A 235 -2.93 -11.96 3.21
N PHE A 236 -2.06 -12.74 3.85
CA PHE A 236 -1.11 -13.63 3.19
C PHE A 236 -1.46 -15.08 3.53
N ILE A 237 -1.51 -15.91 2.50
CA ILE A 237 -1.93 -17.31 2.60
C ILE A 237 -0.80 -18.22 2.11
N LYS A 238 -0.51 -19.27 2.89
CA LYS A 238 0.44 -20.33 2.54
C LYS A 238 -0.17 -21.68 2.88
N ASP A 239 -0.10 -22.63 1.95
CA ASP A 239 -0.62 -23.99 2.12
C ASP A 239 -2.09 -24.01 2.62
N GLY A 240 -2.90 -23.11 2.07
CA GLY A 240 -4.33 -22.95 2.40
C GLY A 240 -4.63 -22.24 3.73
N LYS A 241 -3.62 -21.82 4.50
CA LYS A 241 -3.78 -21.19 5.81
C LYS A 241 -3.33 -19.74 5.81
N ILE A 242 -3.98 -18.92 6.63
CA ILE A 242 -3.55 -17.55 6.89
C ILE A 242 -2.22 -17.60 7.66
N VAL A 243 -1.17 -16.97 7.10
CA VAL A 243 0.13 -16.84 7.76
C VAL A 243 0.41 -15.43 8.28
N LYS A 244 -0.28 -14.43 7.73
CA LYS A 244 -0.18 -13.04 8.19
C LYS A 244 -1.43 -12.26 7.77
N SER A 245 -1.92 -11.42 8.67
CA SER A 245 -2.97 -10.43 8.43
C SER A 245 -2.47 -9.09 8.96
N VAL A 246 -2.60 -8.03 8.17
CA VAL A 246 -2.16 -6.67 8.53
C VAL A 246 -3.23 -5.67 8.14
N GLU A 247 -3.64 -4.84 9.08
CA GLU A 247 -4.47 -3.66 8.82
C GLU A 247 -3.65 -2.38 8.86
N ASP A 248 -3.93 -1.49 7.92
CA ASP A 248 -3.26 -0.22 7.78
C ASP A 248 -4.30 0.90 7.60
N TYR A 249 -4.61 1.58 8.70
CA TYR A 249 -5.48 2.74 8.69
C TYR A 249 -4.70 3.99 8.32
N ALA A 250 -5.22 4.75 7.35
CA ALA A 250 -4.63 6.00 6.87
C ALA A 250 -3.17 5.89 6.38
N SER A 251 -2.78 4.71 5.88
CA SER A 251 -1.39 4.44 5.43
C SER A 251 -0.34 4.74 6.53
N SER A 252 -0.61 4.29 7.75
CA SER A 252 0.26 4.45 8.93
C SER A 252 1.37 3.39 9.03
N SER A 253 1.36 2.36 8.18
CA SER A 253 2.39 1.33 8.09
C SER A 253 3.72 1.86 7.51
N PRO A 254 4.82 1.07 7.50
CA PRO A 254 6.05 1.44 6.80
C PRO A 254 5.84 1.69 5.30
N ASP A 255 6.60 2.61 4.73
CA ASP A 255 6.46 3.05 3.32
C ASP A 255 6.47 1.89 2.34
N GLU A 256 7.37 0.93 2.53
CA GLU A 256 7.49 -0.23 1.66
C GLU A 256 6.21 -1.07 1.61
N PHE A 257 5.45 -1.13 2.70
CA PHE A 257 4.19 -1.86 2.73
C PHE A 257 3.11 -1.12 1.93
N THR A 258 3.00 0.20 2.11
CA THR A 258 2.14 1.06 1.28
C THR A 258 2.48 0.97 -0.21
N TRP A 259 3.77 0.94 -0.56
CA TRP A 259 4.23 0.77 -1.94
C TRP A 259 3.92 -0.62 -2.52
N ALA A 260 3.71 -1.62 -1.66
CA ALA A 260 3.37 -2.97 -2.08
C ALA A 260 1.86 -3.12 -2.35
N TYR A 261 1.00 -2.63 -1.46
CA TYR A 261 -0.45 -2.84 -1.61
C TYR A 261 -1.13 -1.85 -2.58
N ASN A 262 -0.62 -0.61 -2.73
CA ASN A 262 -1.28 0.41 -3.56
C ASN A 262 -1.40 0.01 -5.04
N PRO A 263 -0.34 -0.52 -5.69
CA PRO A 263 -0.47 -1.03 -7.06
C PRO A 263 -1.47 -2.19 -7.17
N VAL A 264 -1.59 -3.02 -6.14
CA VAL A 264 -2.55 -4.14 -6.14
C VAL A 264 -3.98 -3.60 -6.15
N ILE A 265 -4.32 -2.62 -5.29
CA ILE A 265 -5.65 -1.98 -5.27
C ILE A 265 -6.08 -1.46 -6.64
N LEU A 266 -5.14 -0.95 -7.44
CA LEU A 266 -5.42 -0.36 -8.75
C LEU A 266 -5.27 -1.37 -9.91
N LEU A 267 -4.81 -2.60 -9.62
CA LEU A 267 -4.47 -3.60 -10.63
C LEU A 267 -5.63 -3.88 -11.58
N TYR A 268 -6.87 -3.89 -11.06
CA TYR A 268 -8.09 -4.17 -11.82
C TYR A 268 -8.27 -3.31 -13.08
N GLN A 269 -7.69 -2.10 -13.10
CA GLN A 269 -7.78 -1.18 -14.24
C GLN A 269 -6.99 -1.67 -15.47
N SER A 270 -6.04 -2.57 -15.26
CA SER A 270 -5.19 -3.15 -16.30
C SER A 270 -5.53 -4.61 -16.62
N LEU A 271 -6.43 -5.23 -15.86
CA LEU A 271 -6.77 -6.64 -16.02
C LEU A 271 -7.85 -6.84 -17.09
N ASN A 272 -7.75 -7.98 -17.77
CA ASN A 272 -8.85 -8.51 -18.59
C ASN A 272 -9.88 -9.14 -17.65
N LEU A 273 -10.80 -8.34 -17.13
CA LEU A 273 -11.81 -8.78 -16.17
C LEU A 273 -12.93 -9.57 -16.85
N VAL A 274 -13.22 -10.76 -16.33
CA VAL A 274 -14.36 -11.58 -16.72
C VAL A 274 -15.39 -11.55 -15.61
N LYS A 275 -16.58 -11.02 -15.90
CA LYS A 275 -17.65 -10.87 -14.91
C LYS A 275 -18.07 -12.23 -14.37
N GLU A 276 -18.16 -12.33 -13.05
CA GLU A 276 -18.59 -13.52 -12.34
C GLU A 276 -19.94 -13.25 -11.69
N HIS A 277 -20.90 -14.17 -11.89
CA HIS A 277 -22.21 -14.07 -11.27
C HIS A 277 -22.24 -14.97 -10.05
N LEU A 278 -22.07 -14.37 -8.86
CA LEU A 278 -22.25 -15.08 -7.59
C LEU A 278 -23.70 -14.97 -7.11
N PRO A 279 -24.22 -15.97 -6.38
CA PRO A 279 -25.50 -15.85 -5.71
C PRO A 279 -25.52 -14.68 -4.73
N ASP A 280 -26.64 -13.96 -4.62
CA ASP A 280 -26.70 -12.75 -3.80
C ASP A 280 -26.44 -13.04 -2.31
N TYR A 281 -26.81 -14.22 -1.82
CA TYR A 281 -26.60 -14.61 -0.43
C TYR A 281 -25.13 -14.85 -0.05
N THR A 282 -24.20 -14.90 -1.01
CA THR A 282 -22.75 -15.04 -0.71
C THR A 282 -22.02 -13.69 -0.72
N LYS A 283 -22.71 -12.56 -0.93
CA LYS A 283 -22.09 -11.25 -1.15
C LYS A 283 -22.36 -10.29 0.01
N PRO A 284 -21.40 -10.03 0.90
CA PRO A 284 -21.52 -8.92 1.83
C PRO A 284 -21.67 -7.59 1.07
N GLU A 285 -22.57 -6.71 1.52
CA GLU A 285 -22.67 -5.34 0.97
C GLU A 285 -21.39 -4.54 1.24
N PHE A 286 -20.81 -4.76 2.43
CA PHE A 286 -19.49 -4.30 2.83
C PHE A 286 -18.68 -5.49 3.31
N MET A 287 -17.36 -5.45 3.11
CA MET A 287 -16.44 -6.51 3.55
C MET A 287 -16.21 -6.54 5.07
N MET A 288 -17.08 -5.89 5.83
CA MET A 288 -17.08 -5.93 7.30
C MET A 288 -17.92 -7.12 7.77
N SER A 289 -17.32 -8.02 8.53
CA SER A 289 -18.05 -9.13 9.14
C SER A 289 -17.45 -9.55 10.48
N HIS A 290 -18.25 -10.25 11.28
CA HIS A 290 -17.80 -10.80 12.54
C HIS A 290 -18.49 -12.13 12.84
N PHE A 291 -17.83 -12.98 13.63
CA PHE A 291 -18.48 -14.12 14.25
C PHE A 291 -19.01 -13.72 15.62
N LYS A 292 -20.23 -14.16 15.94
CA LYS A 292 -20.85 -14.00 17.25
C LYS A 292 -21.22 -15.35 17.82
N SER A 293 -20.81 -15.62 19.05
CA SER A 293 -21.31 -16.73 19.87
C SER A 293 -22.20 -16.18 21.00
N LYS A 294 -22.61 -17.04 21.94
CA LYS A 294 -23.41 -16.60 23.10
C LYS A 294 -22.67 -15.59 23.98
N THR A 295 -21.37 -15.79 24.17
CA THR A 295 -20.56 -15.01 25.12
C THR A 295 -19.46 -14.21 24.46
N ASN A 296 -19.16 -14.45 23.17
CA ASN A 296 -17.99 -13.89 22.52
C ASN A 296 -18.27 -13.35 21.12
N TYR A 297 -17.43 -12.43 20.65
CA TYR A 297 -17.35 -11.99 19.27
C TYR A 297 -15.92 -12.08 18.72
N LEU A 298 -15.80 -12.10 17.39
CA LEU A 298 -14.54 -12.08 16.64
C LEU A 298 -14.77 -11.23 15.40
N ASP A 299 -14.17 -10.05 15.35
CA ASP A 299 -14.17 -9.21 14.15
C ASP A 299 -13.17 -9.77 13.12
N LEU A 300 -13.56 -9.73 11.85
CA LEU A 300 -12.69 -10.04 10.74
C LEU A 300 -12.30 -8.74 10.02
N THR A 301 -11.05 -8.66 9.59
CA THR A 301 -10.63 -7.62 8.65
C THR A 301 -11.35 -7.79 7.30
N ASP A 302 -11.38 -6.75 6.47
CA ASP A 302 -12.01 -6.83 5.13
C ASP A 302 -11.39 -7.95 4.27
N ALA A 303 -10.07 -8.14 4.34
CA ALA A 303 -9.36 -9.18 3.60
C ALA A 303 -9.66 -10.60 4.12
N GLU A 304 -9.83 -10.76 5.43
CA GLU A 304 -10.23 -12.04 6.05
C GLU A 304 -11.69 -12.38 5.71
N THR A 305 -12.59 -11.39 5.75
CA THR A 305 -13.98 -11.55 5.27
C THR A 305 -14.00 -11.95 3.81
N TYR A 306 -13.23 -11.27 2.94
CA TYR A 306 -13.17 -11.60 1.52
C TYR A 306 -12.59 -13.00 1.26
N TYR A 307 -11.62 -13.43 2.06
CA TYR A 307 -11.11 -14.80 2.00
C TYR A 307 -12.19 -15.81 2.35
N LEU A 308 -12.92 -15.58 3.45
CA LEU A 308 -14.00 -16.47 3.88
C LEU A 308 -15.13 -16.55 2.83
N VAL A 309 -15.52 -15.43 2.23
CA VAL A 309 -16.46 -15.41 1.10
C VAL A 309 -15.96 -16.29 -0.05
N ASN A 310 -14.69 -16.18 -0.42
CA ASN A 310 -14.08 -17.00 -1.47
C ASN A 310 -14.03 -18.49 -1.11
N LEU A 311 -13.84 -18.85 0.16
CA LEU A 311 -13.88 -20.22 0.63
C LEU A 311 -15.29 -20.80 0.57
N VAL A 312 -16.30 -20.06 1.07
CA VAL A 312 -17.70 -20.51 1.04
C VAL A 312 -18.18 -20.67 -0.41
N LYS A 313 -17.86 -19.73 -1.29
CA LYS A 313 -18.17 -19.80 -2.72
C LYS A 313 -17.63 -21.07 -3.39
N LYS A 314 -16.45 -21.53 -2.98
CA LYS A 314 -15.80 -22.74 -3.50
C LYS A 314 -16.14 -24.00 -2.70
N GLY A 315 -16.86 -23.84 -1.59
CA GLY A 315 -17.22 -24.91 -0.68
C GLY A 315 -18.20 -25.90 -1.32
N LYS A 316 -18.18 -27.13 -0.83
CA LYS A 316 -19.09 -28.17 -1.30
C LYS A 316 -20.47 -27.95 -0.69
N GLU A 317 -21.48 -27.67 -1.51
CA GLU A 317 -22.88 -27.61 -1.06
C GLU A 317 -23.39 -29.02 -0.73
N GLY A 318 -24.17 -29.15 0.35
CA GLY A 318 -24.74 -30.42 0.76
C GLY A 318 -25.54 -30.37 2.05
N ASN A 319 -26.05 -31.52 2.46
CA ASN A 319 -26.76 -31.70 3.72
C ASN A 319 -25.78 -32.19 4.79
N PHE A 320 -25.29 -31.28 5.63
CA PHE A 320 -24.34 -31.58 6.69
C PHE A 320 -24.98 -31.35 8.07
N SER A 321 -24.68 -32.23 9.01
CA SER A 321 -25.05 -32.07 10.42
C SER A 321 -23.84 -31.56 11.20
N PHE A 322 -24.01 -30.47 11.95
CA PHE A 322 -22.95 -29.84 12.72
C PHE A 322 -23.54 -28.98 13.85
N SER A 323 -22.69 -28.60 14.82
CA SER A 323 -23.08 -27.74 15.94
C SER A 323 -23.02 -26.26 15.53
N GLU A 324 -24.17 -25.57 15.50
CA GLU A 324 -24.27 -24.13 15.17
C GLU A 324 -23.66 -23.24 16.28
N SER A 325 -22.34 -23.23 16.39
CA SER A 325 -21.58 -22.64 17.50
C SER A 325 -21.38 -21.12 17.37
N TYR A 326 -21.39 -20.63 16.13
CA TYR A 326 -21.22 -19.23 15.79
C TYR A 326 -22.30 -18.79 14.80
N ASP A 327 -22.69 -17.53 14.92
CA ASP A 327 -23.37 -16.78 13.86
C ASP A 327 -22.33 -15.93 13.12
N TRP A 328 -22.18 -16.14 11.82
CA TRP A 328 -21.41 -15.21 10.97
C TRP A 328 -22.32 -14.06 10.55
N LYS A 329 -21.99 -12.84 10.97
CA LYS A 329 -22.78 -11.64 10.78
C LYS A 329 -22.10 -10.72 9.77
N TYR A 330 -22.86 -10.32 8.75
CA TYR A 330 -22.50 -9.30 7.76
C TYR A 330 -23.79 -8.73 7.16
N LYS A 331 -23.69 -7.56 6.52
CA LYS A 331 -24.84 -6.91 5.88
C LYS A 331 -25.14 -7.57 4.53
N ASN A 332 -26.35 -8.11 4.38
CA ASN A 332 -26.84 -8.72 3.14
C ASN A 332 -28.37 -8.83 3.14
N ASP A 333 -29.01 -8.38 2.06
CA ASP A 333 -30.48 -8.35 1.98
C ASP A 333 -31.15 -9.67 1.62
N ALA A 334 -30.40 -10.69 1.19
CA ALA A 334 -30.93 -12.02 0.90
C ALA A 334 -30.86 -12.98 2.11
N VAL A 335 -30.06 -12.65 3.13
CA VAL A 335 -29.70 -13.55 4.23
C VAL A 335 -30.35 -13.13 5.54
N ASN A 336 -30.99 -14.08 6.23
CA ASN A 336 -31.55 -13.89 7.57
C ASN A 336 -30.52 -14.25 8.66
N ARG A 337 -29.85 -15.39 8.51
CA ARG A 337 -28.84 -15.87 9.46
C ARG A 337 -27.84 -16.78 8.75
N VAL A 338 -26.56 -16.67 9.10
CA VAL A 338 -25.56 -17.68 8.76
C VAL A 338 -25.03 -18.29 10.04
N SER A 339 -25.23 -19.60 10.23
CA SER A 339 -24.69 -20.34 11.37
C SER A 339 -23.55 -21.25 10.95
N SER A 340 -22.59 -21.46 11.87
CA SER A 340 -21.34 -22.17 11.58
C SER A 340 -20.71 -22.81 12.81
N ASP A 341 -19.94 -23.89 12.62
CA ASP A 341 -18.95 -24.41 13.59
C ASP A 341 -17.51 -23.98 13.26
N GLY A 342 -17.34 -23.15 12.22
CA GLY A 342 -16.07 -22.75 11.64
C GLY A 342 -15.71 -23.52 10.36
N ARG A 343 -16.31 -24.68 10.08
CA ARG A 343 -16.11 -25.45 8.84
C ARG A 343 -17.35 -25.49 7.95
N TYR A 344 -18.52 -25.70 8.55
CA TYR A 344 -19.78 -25.70 7.83
C TYR A 344 -20.45 -24.35 7.95
N TYR A 345 -21.01 -23.84 6.87
CA TYR A 345 -21.70 -22.54 6.83
C TYR A 345 -23.10 -22.73 6.29
N LYS A 346 -24.09 -22.60 7.18
CA LYS A 346 -25.51 -22.76 6.86
C LYS A 346 -26.18 -21.40 6.72
N PHE A 347 -26.57 -21.08 5.50
CA PHE A 347 -27.30 -19.88 5.13
C PHE A 347 -28.79 -20.14 5.27
N GLN A 348 -29.46 -19.34 6.08
CA GLN A 348 -30.92 -19.24 6.15
C GLN A 348 -31.32 -17.99 5.36
N LEU A 349 -32.00 -18.17 4.23
CA LEU A 349 -32.39 -17.10 3.32
C LEU A 349 -33.74 -16.49 3.71
N LYS A 350 -34.04 -15.28 3.21
CA LYS A 350 -35.31 -14.60 3.52
C LYS A 350 -36.56 -15.34 3.02
N ASP A 351 -36.42 -16.15 1.96
CA ASP A 351 -37.48 -17.04 1.46
C ASP A 351 -37.65 -18.33 2.29
N LYS A 352 -36.96 -18.42 3.45
CA LYS A 352 -36.92 -19.57 4.37
C LYS A 352 -36.20 -20.80 3.84
N THR A 353 -35.60 -20.74 2.64
CA THR A 353 -34.74 -21.82 2.16
C THR A 353 -33.41 -21.83 2.91
N THR A 354 -32.78 -23.00 2.96
CA THR A 354 -31.48 -23.17 3.60
C THR A 354 -30.47 -23.82 2.68
N ARG A 355 -29.22 -23.36 2.72
CA ARG A 355 -28.09 -23.95 1.99
C ARG A 355 -26.91 -24.12 2.93
N THR A 356 -26.20 -25.24 2.86
CA THR A 356 -25.04 -25.50 3.72
C THR A 356 -23.81 -25.82 2.89
N PHE A 357 -22.69 -25.16 3.21
CA PHE A 357 -21.42 -25.30 2.51
C PHE A 357 -20.34 -25.82 3.44
N ASP A 358 -19.61 -26.85 3.01
CA ASP A 358 -18.36 -27.33 3.64
C ASP A 358 -17.15 -26.64 2.98
N ILE A 359 -16.43 -25.82 3.74
CA ILE A 359 -15.18 -25.18 3.24
C ILE A 359 -13.94 -26.09 3.39
N GLY A 360 -14.11 -27.30 3.93
CA GLY A 360 -13.09 -28.34 4.03
C GLY A 360 -12.21 -28.31 5.29
N TYR A 361 -12.22 -27.22 6.05
CA TYR A 361 -11.43 -27.05 7.28
C TYR A 361 -12.07 -26.03 8.23
N ASN A 362 -11.59 -25.92 9.48
CA ASN A 362 -12.17 -24.98 10.44
C ASN A 362 -11.48 -23.61 10.35
N PHE A 363 -12.17 -22.62 9.75
CA PHE A 363 -11.65 -21.28 9.53
C PHE A 363 -11.20 -20.58 10.81
N ILE A 364 -11.85 -20.81 11.95
CA ILE A 364 -11.56 -20.12 13.20
C ILE A 364 -10.34 -20.76 13.88
N THR A 365 -10.37 -22.07 14.08
CA THR A 365 -9.30 -22.77 14.82
C THR A 365 -8.03 -22.91 14.00
N ASP A 366 -8.14 -23.26 12.71
CA ASP A 366 -6.97 -23.56 11.89
C ASP A 366 -6.18 -22.31 11.49
N ASN A 367 -6.84 -21.15 11.47
CA ASN A 367 -6.19 -19.84 11.31
C ASN A 367 -5.85 -19.16 12.66
N LYS A 368 -6.03 -19.87 13.79
CA LYS A 368 -5.68 -19.40 15.14
C LYS A 368 -6.41 -18.11 15.58
N PHE A 369 -7.61 -17.87 15.07
CA PHE A 369 -8.43 -16.73 15.49
C PHE A 369 -8.97 -16.86 16.92
N VAL A 370 -8.87 -18.04 17.53
CA VAL A 370 -9.28 -18.29 18.93
C VAL A 370 -8.63 -17.29 19.90
N ASN A 371 -7.42 -16.82 19.61
CA ASN A 371 -6.71 -15.84 20.43
C ASN A 371 -7.23 -14.40 20.29
N LYS A 372 -8.08 -14.13 19.30
CA LYS A 372 -8.69 -12.83 19.01
C LYS A 372 -10.17 -12.76 19.41
N ILE A 373 -10.68 -13.81 20.05
CA ILE A 373 -12.05 -13.87 20.52
C ILE A 373 -12.19 -12.98 21.75
N GLU A 374 -13.11 -12.03 21.69
CA GLU A 374 -13.40 -11.10 22.79
C GLU A 374 -14.74 -11.43 23.45
N ASN A 375 -14.84 -11.25 24.77
CA ASN A 375 -16.11 -11.43 25.49
C ASN A 375 -17.09 -10.30 25.11
N ILE A 376 -18.35 -10.66 24.90
CA ILE A 376 -19.45 -9.70 24.77
C ILE A 376 -19.62 -9.05 26.15
N LYS A 377 -19.43 -7.73 26.20
CA LYS A 377 -19.63 -6.92 27.40
C LYS A 377 -21.09 -6.73 27.74
#